data_AF-X1LLK3-F1
#
_entry.id   AF-X1LLK3-F1
#
_cell.length_a   1.000
_cell.length_b   1.000
_cell.length_c   1.000
_cell.angle_alpha   90.00
_cell.angle_beta   90.00
_cell.angle_gamma   90.00
#
_symmetry.space_group_name_H-M   'P 1'
#
loop_
_entity.id
_entity.type
_entity.pdbx_description
1 polymer ?
#
loop_
_entity_poly.entity_id
_entity_poly.type
_entity_poly.pdbx_seq_one_letter_code
_entity_poly.pdbx_strand_id
1 'polypeptide(L)' 'MNIKLEFLDNIIKLKTKKNAIILAHNYQIGEVQDIADFVGDSLELSIEASKA' A
#
# COMPACT_ATOMS: atom_id res chain seq x y z
N MET A 1 -11.01 3.72 -22.28
CA MET A 1 -10.96 3.99 -20.83
C MET A 1 -9.98 3.01 -20.22
N ASN A 2 -8.96 3.47 -19.50
CA ASN A 2 -7.90 2.60 -18.99
C ASN A 2 -8.26 2.14 -17.57
N ILE A 3 -8.76 0.91 -17.47
CA ILE A 3 -9.27 0.30 -16.23
C ILE A 3 -8.23 0.34 -15.10
N LYS A 4 -6.93 0.24 -15.43
CA LYS A 4 -5.84 0.26 -14.43
C LYS A 4 -5.71 1.61 -13.73
N LEU A 5 -5.89 2.72 -14.46
CA LEU A 5 -5.85 4.08 -13.89
C LEU A 5 -7.05 4.31 -12.95
N GLU A 6 -8.22 3.80 -13.31
CA GLU A 6 -9.42 3.93 -12.49
C GLU A 6 -9.29 3.17 -11.16
N PHE A 7 -8.70 1.97 -11.16
CA PHE A 7 -8.43 1.24 -9.92
C PHE A 7 -7.44 1.98 -9.02
N LEU A 8 -6.34 2.50 -9.57
CA LEU A 8 -5.35 3.23 -8.81
C LEU A 8 -5.95 4.47 -8.14
N ASP A 9 -6.71 5.26 -8.89
CA ASP A 9 -7.38 6.46 -8.38
C ASP A 9 -8.36 6.13 -7.24
N ASN A 10 -9.10 5.03 -7.37
CA ASN A 10 -10.05 4.59 -6.35
C ASN A 10 -9.33 4.15 -5.06
N ILE A 11 -8.20 3.44 -5.18
CA ILE A 11 -7.41 3.03 -4.02
C ILE A 11 -6.83 4.25 -3.30
N ILE A 12 -6.25 5.20 -4.03
CA ILE A 12 -5.71 6.44 -3.44
C ILE A 12 -6.81 7.23 -2.73
N LYS A 13 -7.97 7.43 -3.36
CA LYS A 13 -9.12 8.11 -2.75
C LYS A 13 -9.57 7.42 -1.46
N LEU A 14 -9.63 6.09 -1.45
CA LEU A 14 -10.03 5.33 -0.27
C LEU A 14 -8.97 5.40 0.85
N LYS A 15 -7.68 5.32 0.51
CA LYS A 15 -6.56 5.45 1.45
C LYS A 15 -6.65 6.78 2.18
N THR A 16 -6.79 7.88 1.45
CA THR A 16 -6.94 9.23 2.03
C THR A 16 -8.22 9.36 2.84
N LYS A 17 -9.36 8.90 2.32
CA LYS A 17 -10.66 8.97 3.03
C LYS A 17 -10.63 8.21 4.37
N LYS A 18 -9.88 7.12 4.44
CA LYS A 18 -9.75 6.29 5.64
C LYS A 18 -8.59 6.72 6.54
N ASN A 19 -7.79 7.70 6.13
CA ASN A 19 -6.52 8.03 6.78
C ASN A 19 -5.67 6.77 7.04
N ALA A 20 -5.63 5.87 6.05
CA ALA A 20 -4.97 4.58 6.16
C ALA A 20 -3.56 4.64 5.56
N ILE A 21 -2.69 3.76 6.05
CA ILE A 21 -1.40 3.43 5.42
C ILE A 21 -1.49 2.03 4.81
N ILE A 22 -0.71 1.79 3.75
CA ILE A 22 -0.61 0.50 3.08
C ILE A 22 0.80 -0.05 3.32
N LEU A 23 0.89 -1.13 4.09
CA LEU A 23 2.13 -1.87 4.31
C LEU A 23 2.10 -3.14 3.44
N ALA A 24 3.15 -3.41 2.67
CA ALA A 24 3.22 -4.58 1.77
C ALA A 24 4.45 -5.45 2.04
N HIS A 25 4.28 -6.77 1.98
CA HIS A 25 5.40 -7.71 2.07
C HIS A 25 6.17 -7.77 0.75
N ASN A 26 7.48 -8.04 0.81
CA ASN A 26 8.38 -8.21 -0.35
C ASN A 26 7.91 -9.23 -1.41
N TYR A 27 6.96 -10.11 -1.06
CA TYR A 27 6.40 -11.13 -1.97
C TYR A 27 5.15 -10.67 -2.73
N GLN A 28 4.64 -9.47 -2.47
CA GLN A 28 3.53 -8.93 -3.23
C GLN A 28 3.92 -8.64 -4.68
N ILE A 29 2.96 -8.67 -5.59
CA ILE A 29 3.22 -8.30 -6.99
C ILE A 29 3.64 -6.83 -7.09
N GLY A 30 4.42 -6.49 -8.13
CA GLY A 30 4.97 -5.13 -8.29
C GLY A 30 3.91 -4.04 -8.25
N GLU A 31 2.76 -4.26 -8.88
CA GLU A 31 1.65 -3.29 -8.88
C GLU A 31 1.07 -3.01 -7.49
N VAL A 32 1.22 -3.92 -6.52
CA VAL A 32 0.82 -3.69 -5.12
C VAL A 32 1.93 -2.99 -4.35
N GLN A 33 3.19 -3.36 -4.60
CA GLN A 33 4.35 -2.70 -4.00
C GLN A 33 4.42 -1.22 -4.40
N ASP A 34 4.13 -0.90 -5.67
CA ASP A 34 4.16 0.45 -6.22
C ASP A 34 3.19 1.43 -5.52
N ILE A 35 2.12 0.93 -4.89
CA ILE A 35 1.14 1.77 -4.19
C ILE A 35 1.31 1.80 -2.67
N ALA A 36 2.17 0.93 -2.13
CA ALA A 36 2.37 0.79 -0.70
C ALA A 36 3.13 2.00 -0.15
N ASP A 37 2.80 2.40 1.07
CA ASP A 37 3.54 3.44 1.80
C ASP A 37 4.86 2.89 2.35
N PHE A 38 4.92 1.58 2.59
CA PHE A 38 6.14 0.88 2.98
C PHE A 38 6.12 -0.57 2.48
N VAL A 39 7.29 -1.05 2.05
CA VAL A 39 7.51 -2.41 1.60
C VAL A 39 8.67 -3.00 2.40
N GLY A 40 8.49 -4.20 2.95
CA GLY A 40 9.54 -4.86 3.72
C GLY A 40 9.26 -6.32 4.05
N ASP A 41 10.16 -6.92 4.82
CA ASP A 41 10.00 -8.26 5.40
C ASP A 41 9.14 -8.24 6.67
N SER A 42 8.91 -9.42 7.27
CA SER A 42 8.08 -9.55 8.48
C SER A 42 8.53 -8.69 9.67
N LEU A 43 9.85 -8.53 9.86
CA LEU A 43 10.38 -7.75 10.98
C LEU A 43 10.21 -6.26 10.71
N GLU A 44 10.57 -5.83 9.51
CA GLU A 44 10.41 -4.44 9.07
C GLU A 44 8.94 -3.99 9.16
N LEU A 45 8.01 -4.80 8.66
CA LEU A 45 6.58 -4.51 8.73
C LEU A 45 6.07 -4.43 10.17
N SER A 46 6.56 -5.30 11.07
CA SER A 46 6.18 -5.27 12.48
C SER A 46 6.68 -3.99 13.16
N ILE A 47 7.90 -3.56 12.83
CA ILE A 47 8.47 -2.30 13.32
C ILE A 47 7.65 -1.12 12.80
N GLU A 48 7.36 -1.03 11.50
CA GLU A 48 6.54 0.05 10.94
C GLU A 48 5.14 0.09 11.54
N ALA A 49 4.49 -1.06 11.71
CA ALA A 49 3.16 -1.14 12.32
C ALA A 49 3.15 -0.68 13.79
N SER A 50 4.30 -0.73 14.48
CA SER A 50 4.42 -0.27 15.88
C SER A 50 4.64 1.24 16.01
N LYS A 51 4.98 1.94 14.92
CA LYS A 51 5.18 3.40 14.93
C LYS A 51 3.80 4.08 14.96
N ALA A 52 3.46 4.63 16.12
CA ALA A 52 2.26 5.44 16.34
C ALA A 52 2.49 6.90 15.93
#